data_AF-A0A9E4N631-F1
#
_entry.id   AF-A0A9E4N631-F1
#
_cell.length_a   1.000
_cell.length_b   1.000
_cell.length_c   1.000
_cell.angle_alpha   90.00
_cell.angle_beta   90.00
_cell.angle_gamma   90.00
#
_symmetry.space_group_name_H-M   'P 1'
#
loop_
_entity.id
_entity.type
_entity.pdbx_description
1 polymer ?
#
loop_
_entity_poly.entity_id
_entity_poly.type
_entity_poly.pdbx_seq_one_letter_code
_entity_poly.pdbx_strand_id
1 'polypeptide(L)' 'SRTARFSSPLGVYDFQKRSSLIMASPDGADTLARTSSVMARGEGLTAHARSAEYRFKADKE' A
#
# COMPACT_ATOMS: atom_id res chain seq x y z
N SER A 1 -36.24 -1.70 5.00
CA SER A 1 -34.93 -1.99 4.37
C SER A 1 -34.54 -0.80 3.51
N ARG A 2 -33.31 -0.28 3.62
CA ARG A 2 -32.80 0.94 2.90
C ARG A 2 -31.64 0.59 1.96
N THR A 3 -31.51 -0.68 1.57
CA THR A 3 -30.36 -1.24 0.84
C THR A 3 -30.09 -0.55 -0.49
N ALA A 4 -31.13 -0.12 -1.20
CA ALA A 4 -31.00 0.59 -2.48
C ALA A 4 -30.17 1.90 -2.42
N ARG A 5 -30.00 2.53 -1.24
CA ARG A 5 -29.16 3.75 -1.13
C ARG A 5 -27.66 3.47 -1.25
N PHE A 6 -27.21 2.25 -0.94
CA PHE A 6 -25.79 1.90 -0.88
C PHE A 6 -25.46 0.61 -1.64
N SER A 7 -26.42 0.04 -2.35
CA SER A 7 -26.24 -1.15 -3.18
C SER A 7 -26.56 -0.80 -4.63
N SER A 8 -25.65 -1.20 -5.51
CA SER A 8 -25.89 -1.20 -6.94
C SER A 8 -26.75 -2.42 -7.33
N PRO A 9 -27.46 -2.39 -8.47
CA PRO A 9 -28.15 -3.57 -8.99
C PRO A 9 -27.15 -4.71 -9.29
N LEU A 10 -27.63 -5.96 -9.34
CA LEU A 10 -26.79 -7.09 -9.71
C LEU A 10 -26.25 -6.89 -11.14
N GLY A 11 -24.95 -7.06 -11.31
CA GLY A 11 -24.23 -6.90 -12.56
C GLY A 11 -23.01 -7.81 -12.64
N VAL A 12 -22.26 -7.70 -13.73
CA VAL A 12 -21.12 -8.58 -14.01
C VAL A 12 -20.01 -8.45 -12.95
N TYR A 13 -19.78 -7.25 -12.42
CA TYR A 13 -18.75 -7.00 -11.42
C TYR A 13 -19.00 -7.70 -10.09
N ASP A 14 -20.24 -8.11 -9.79
CA ASP A 14 -20.57 -8.88 -8.57
C ASP A 14 -19.97 -10.29 -8.60
N PHE A 15 -19.64 -10.78 -9.80
CA PHE A 15 -19.00 -12.07 -10.04
C PHE A 15 -17.49 -11.95 -10.31
N GLN A 16 -16.93 -10.74 -10.21
CA GLN A 16 -15.51 -10.48 -10.44
C GLN A 16 -14.81 -10.10 -9.13
N LYS A 17 -13.55 -10.53 -8.98
CA LYS A 17 -12.65 -10.02 -7.95
C LYS A 17 -11.74 -8.96 -8.57
N ARG A 18 -11.68 -7.78 -7.96
CA ARG A 18 -10.74 -6.72 -8.34
C ARG A 18 -9.53 -6.77 -7.42
N SER A 19 -8.36 -6.98 -7.99
CA SER A 19 -7.09 -6.98 -7.26
C SER A 19 -6.18 -5.92 -7.87
N SER A 20 -5.56 -5.10 -7.03
CA SER A 20 -4.57 -4.12 -7.46
C SER A 20 -3.21 -4.79 -7.61
N LEU A 21 -2.52 -4.50 -8.71
CA LEU A 21 -1.11 -4.85 -8.90
C LEU A 21 -0.29 -3.57 -8.81
N ILE A 22 0.63 -3.51 -7.84
CA ILE A 22 1.49 -2.35 -7.61
C ILE A 22 2.93 -2.81 -7.75
N MET A 23 3.64 -2.21 -8.70
CA MET A 23 5.08 -2.41 -8.91
C MET A 23 5.79 -1.10 -8.58
N ALA A 24 6.76 -1.16 -7.67
CA ALA A 24 7.68 -0.06 -7.43
C ALA A 24 9.02 -0.39 -8.09
N SER A 25 9.57 0.56 -8.87
CA SER A 25 10.96 0.48 -9.31
C SER A 25 11.89 0.57 -8.09
N PRO A 26 13.17 0.15 -8.19
CA PRO A 26 14.12 0.30 -7.09
C PRO A 26 14.24 1.75 -6.59
N ASP A 27 14.24 2.75 -7.49
CA ASP A 27 14.24 4.18 -7.12
C ASP A 27 12.94 4.64 -6.47
N GLY A 28 11.80 4.17 -7.00
CA GLY A 28 10.48 4.47 -6.42
C GLY A 28 10.32 3.86 -5.03
N ALA A 29 10.82 2.64 -4.84
CA ALA A 29 10.81 1.94 -3.56
C ALA A 29 11.66 2.66 -2.50
N ASP A 30 12.87 3.12 -2.87
CA ASP A 30 13.71 3.95 -1.99
C ASP A 30 13.00 5.25 -1.58
N THR A 31 12.40 5.94 -2.55
CA THR A 31 11.70 7.20 -2.31
C THR A 31 10.53 7.02 -1.33
N LEU A 32 9.73 5.98 -1.54
CA LEU A 32 8.56 5.69 -0.70
C LEU A 32 8.95 5.15 0.67
N ALA A 33 10.06 4.41 0.76
CA ALA A 33 10.50 3.75 1.99
C ALA A 33 10.68 4.73 3.16
N ARG A 34 11.16 5.95 2.90
CA ARG A 34 11.41 6.96 3.96
C ARG A 34 10.11 7.33 4.67
N THR A 35 9.08 7.68 3.91
CA THR A 35 7.76 8.01 4.47
C THR A 35 7.11 6.79 5.12
N SER A 36 7.17 5.62 4.47
CA SER A 36 6.61 4.39 5.03
C SER A 36 7.25 3.96 6.35
N SER A 37 8.57 4.14 6.51
CA SER A 37 9.26 3.87 7.78
C SER A 37 8.77 4.79 8.89
N VAL A 38 8.68 6.10 8.64
CA VAL A 38 8.21 7.07 9.65
C VAL A 38 6.80 6.73 10.13
N MET A 39 5.88 6.45 9.20
CA MET A 39 4.51 6.05 9.55
C MET A 39 4.49 4.74 10.36
N ALA A 40 5.20 3.72 9.91
CA ALA A 40 5.24 2.43 10.60
C ALA A 40 5.89 2.51 11.99
N ARG A 41 6.90 3.36 12.20
CA ARG A 41 7.48 3.65 13.53
C ARG A 41 6.45 4.32 14.43
N GLY A 42 5.73 5.32 13.91
CA GLY A 42 4.67 6.02 14.66
C GLY A 42 3.52 5.11 15.09
N GLU A 43 3.23 4.08 14.30
CA GLU A 43 2.20 3.07 14.61
C GLU A 43 2.73 1.87 15.43
N GLY A 44 4.02 1.85 15.80
CA GLY A 44 4.63 0.73 16.54
C GLY A 44 4.87 -0.55 15.71
N LEU A 45 4.72 -0.48 14.38
CA LEU A 45 4.88 -1.58 13.43
C LEU A 45 6.35 -1.77 13.02
N THR A 46 7.22 -2.08 13.98
CA THR A 46 8.68 -2.14 13.80
C THR A 46 9.13 -3.03 12.63
N ALA A 47 8.47 -4.17 12.39
CA ALA A 47 8.82 -5.06 11.28
C ALA A 47 8.52 -4.43 9.90
N HIS A 48 7.42 -3.67 9.80
CA HIS A 48 7.07 -2.97 8.57
C HIS A 48 8.05 -1.82 8.29
N ALA A 49 8.42 -1.07 9.34
CA ALA A 49 9.41 -0.01 9.23
C ALA A 49 10.77 -0.54 8.76
N ARG A 50 11.25 -1.64 9.37
CA ARG A 50 12.50 -2.29 8.96
C ARG A 50 12.45 -2.78 7.52
N SER A 51 11.34 -3.38 7.10
CA SER A 51 11.15 -3.78 5.70
C SER A 51 11.32 -2.58 4.76
N ALA A 52 10.70 -1.44 5.06
CA ALA A 52 10.87 -0.22 4.27
C ALA A 52 12.34 0.25 4.29
N GLU A 53 12.97 0.35 5.46
CA GLU A 53 14.36 0.79 5.63
C GLU A 53 15.38 -0.07 4.86
N TYR A 54 15.13 -1.37 4.69
CA TYR A 54 15.98 -2.25 3.86
C TYR A 54 16.01 -1.85 2.37
N ARG A 55 15.08 -1.02 1.92
CA ARG A 55 15.02 -0.54 0.53
C ARG A 55 15.76 0.78 0.33
N PHE A 56 16.33 1.35 1.39
CA PHE A 56 17.19 2.53 1.26
C PHE A 56 18.40 2.18 0.39
N LYS A 57 18.62 3.00 -0.63
CA LYS A 57 19.91 3.02 -1.29
C LYS A 57 20.90 3.63 -0.30
N ALA A 58 22.09 3.05 -0.22
CA ALA A 58 23.18 3.70 0.51
C ALA A 58 23.27 5.14 0.00
N ASP A 59 23.27 6.10 0.92
CA ASP A 59 23.39 7.53 0.60
C ASP A 59 24.54 7.67 -0.40
N LYS A 60 24.21 7.95 -1.66
CA LYS A 60 25.23 8.35 -2.62
C LYS A 60 25.59 9.76 -2.20
N GLU A 61 26.81 9.91 -1.69
CA GLU A 61 27.48 11.20 -1.49
C GLU A 61 27.26 12.15 -2.69
#